data_AF-T0Z0G8-F1
#
_entry.id   AF-T0Z0G8-F1
#
_cell.length_a   1.000
_cell.length_b   1.000
_cell.length_c   1.000
_cell.angle_alpha   90.00
_cell.angle_beta   90.00
_cell.angle_gamma   90.00
#
_symmetry.space_group_name_H-M   'P 1'
#
loop_
_entity.id
_entity.type
_entity.pdbx_description
1 polymer ?
#
loop_
_entity_poly.entity_id
_entity_poly.type
_entity_poly.pdbx_seq_one_letter_code
_entity_poly.pdbx_strand_id
1 'polypeptide(L)' 'MYLKRIKVRNFKSFAGATEIPFQPGFTGVAGPNGMGKSNISDAILFV' A
#
# COMPACT_ATOMS: atom_id res chain seq x y z
N MET A 1 6.73 17.34 4.78
CA MET A 1 6.80 15.93 5.21
C MET A 1 5.84 15.12 4.34
N TYR A 2 6.24 13.95 3.83
CA TYR A 2 5.36 13.08 3.01
C TYR A 2 5.78 11.60 3.13
N LEU A 3 4.86 10.68 2.84
CA LEU A 3 5.14 9.25 2.79
C LEU A 3 5.95 8.93 1.53
N LYS A 4 7.14 8.32 1.68
CA LYS A 4 8.01 7.98 0.53
C LYS A 4 7.70 6.60 -0.05
N ARG A 5 7.40 5.63 0.82
CA ARG A 5 7.13 4.24 0.45
C ARG A 5 6.49 3.47 1.59
N ILE A 6 5.74 2.44 1.24
CA ILE A 6 5.34 1.35 2.14
C ILE A 6 6.19 0.13 1.80
N LYS A 7 6.71 -0.55 2.82
CA LYS A 7 7.34 -1.87 2.70
C LYS A 7 6.57 -2.84 3.58
N VAL A 8 5.97 -3.85 2.97
CA VAL A 8 5.24 -4.91 3.68
C VAL A 8 5.78 -6.27 3.28
N ARG A 9 5.65 -7.25 4.17
CA ARG A 9 5.97 -8.65 3.89
C ARG A 9 4.87 -9.54 4.46
N ASN A 10 4.31 -10.41 3.63
CA ASN A 10 3.25 -11.35 4.02
C ASN A 10 2.09 -10.67 4.77
N PHE A 11 1.61 -9.53 4.26
CA PHE A 11 0.55 -8.74 4.89
C PHE A 11 -0.77 -8.85 4.12
N LYS A 12 -1.78 -9.47 4.73
CA LYS A 12 -3.08 -9.74 4.12
C LYS A 12 -2.90 -10.38 2.73
N SER A 13 -3.35 -9.70 1.67
CA SER A 13 -3.22 -10.19 0.28
C SER A 13 -1.85 -9.93 -0.36
N PHE A 14 -0.94 -9.20 0.29
CA PHE A 14 0.42 -8.98 -0.21
C PHE A 14 1.34 -10.13 0.21
N ALA A 15 1.46 -11.14 -0.66
CA ALA A 15 2.35 -12.27 -0.47
C ALA A 15 3.81 -11.90 -0.79
N GLY A 16 4.76 -12.44 -0.03
CA GLY A 16 6.17 -12.10 -0.20
C GLY A 16 6.49 -10.67 0.23
N ALA A 17 7.60 -10.12 -0.25
CA ALA A 17 7.97 -8.74 0.00
C ALA A 17 7.37 -7.83 -1.08
N THR A 18 6.73 -6.75 -0.66
CA THR A 18 6.13 -5.76 -1.56
C THR A 18 6.55 -4.35 -1.14
N GLU A 19 6.97 -3.54 -2.12
CA GLU A 19 7.33 -2.15 -1.94
C GLU A 19 6.45 -1.27 -2.83
N ILE A 20 5.77 -0.30 -2.23
CA ILE A 20 4.86 0.62 -2.92
C ILE A 20 5.44 2.02 -2.78
N PRO A 21 6.00 2.62 -3.86
CA PRO A 21 6.54 3.97 -3.83
C PRO A 21 5.43 5.01 -3.86
N PHE A 22 5.66 6.14 -3.20
CA PHE A 22 4.78 7.32 -3.25
C PHE A 22 5.56 8.51 -3.76
N GLN A 23 4.91 9.30 -4.61
CA GLN A 23 5.44 10.57 -5.09
C GLN A 23 4.84 11.73 -4.27
N PRO A 24 5.56 12.85 -4.12
CA PRO A 24 4.98 14.07 -3.59
C PRO A 24 3.73 14.48 -4.38
N GLY A 25 2.72 15.02 -3.69
CA GLY A 25 1.45 15.42 -4.29
C GLY A 25 0.33 14.41 -4.01
N PHE A 26 -0.47 14.10 -5.02
CA PHE A 26 -1.64 13.23 -4.91
C PHE A 26 -1.40 11.87 -5.58
N THR A 27 -1.66 10.79 -4.85
CA THR A 27 -1.56 9.40 -5.35
C THR A 27 -2.93 8.75 -5.31
N GLY A 28 -3.42 8.27 -6.46
CA GLY A 28 -4.65 7.48 -6.56
C GLY A 28 -4.36 5.98 -6.59
N VAL A 29 -5.12 5.18 -5.84
CA VAL A 29 -5.06 3.72 -5.86
C VAL A 29 -6.33 3.18 -6.50
N ALA A 30 -6.20 2.45 -7.61
CA ALA A 30 -7.32 1.93 -8.39
C ALA A 30 -7.10 0.47 -8.83
N GLY A 31 -8.17 -0.19 -9.29
CA GLY A 31 -8.18 -1.59 -9.72
C GLY A 31 -9.49 -2.31 -9.36
N PRO A 32 -9.69 -3.57 -9.81
CA PRO A 32 -10.93 -4.31 -9.57
C PRO A 32 -11.26 -4.52 -8.09
N ASN A 33 -12.55 -4.69 -7.77
CA ASN A 33 -13.00 -4.99 -6.41
C ASN A 33 -12.43 -6.33 -5.93
N GLY A 34 -12.05 -6.41 -4.65
CA GLY A 34 -11.43 -7.61 -4.07
C GLY A 34 -9.92 -7.76 -4.28
N MET A 35 -9.27 -6.92 -5.09
CA MET A 35 -7.83 -7.08 -5.44
C MET A 35 -6.84 -6.52 -4.40
N GLY A 36 -7.28 -6.23 -3.17
CA GLY A 36 -6.36 -5.82 -2.08
C GLY A 36 -5.98 -4.34 -2.03
N LYS A 37 -6.65 -3.45 -2.79
CA LYS A 37 -6.39 -2.00 -2.76
C LYS A 37 -6.48 -1.39 -1.35
N SER A 38 -7.54 -1.72 -0.60
CA SER A 38 -7.74 -1.23 0.76
C SER A 38 -6.67 -1.73 1.74
N ASN A 39 -6.01 -2.86 1.44
CA ASN A 39 -4.92 -3.37 2.27
C ASN A 39 -3.70 -2.42 2.29
N ILE A 40 -3.56 -1.52 1.30
CA ILE A 40 -2.55 -0.45 1.33
C ILE A 40 -2.85 0.51 2.49
N SER A 41 -4.11 0.93 2.63
CA SER A 41 -4.54 1.79 3.75
C SER A 41 -4.40 1.06 5.08
N ASP A 42 -4.77 -0.22 5.12
CA ASP A 42 -4.64 -1.02 6.34
C ASP A 42 -3.17 -1.14 6.79
N ALA A 43 -2.23 -1.26 5.84
CA ALA A 43 -0.80 -1.31 6.16
C ALA A 43 -0.30 0.02 6.74
N ILE A 44 -0.83 1.17 6.29
CA ILE A 44 -0.51 2.50 6.84
C ILE A 44 -1.09 2.66 8.25
N LEU A 45 -2.27 2.12 8.52
CA LEU A 45 -2.95 2.27 9.81
C LEU A 45 -2.47 1.27 10.87
N PHE A 46 -1.80 0.20 10.45
CA PHE A 46 -1.30 -0.85 11.35
C PHE A 46 0.02 -0.48 12.06
N VAL A 47 0.74 0.53 11.56
CA VAL A 47 2.05 0.95 12.13
C VAL A 47 1.92 1.86 13.34
#